data_AF-A0AAW6JMD4-F1
#
_entry.id   AF-A0AAW6JMD4-F1
#
_cell.length_a   1.000
_cell.length_b   1.000
_cell.length_c   1.000
_cell.angle_alpha   90.00
_cell.angle_beta   90.00
_cell.angle_gamma   90.00
#
_symmetry.space_group_name_H-M   'P 1'
#
loop_
_entity.id
_entity.type
_entity.pdbx_description
1 polymer ?
#
loop_
_entity_poly.entity_id
_entity_poly.type
_entity_poly.pdbx_seq_one_letter_code
_entity_poly.pdbx_strand_id
1 'polypeptide(L)' 'MKFCNDYSSNYSNIKALKGEFSGYYRYRVGDYRVIYEIDDNSKLVTILLIAHLSRVYE' A
#
# COMPACT_ATOMS: atom_id res chain seq x y z
N MET A 1 6.77 -13.40 -13.90
CA MET A 1 7.57 -12.24 -13.49
C MET A 1 7.36 -12.02 -12.00
N LYS A 2 8.37 -12.34 -11.17
CA LYS A 2 8.37 -12.11 -9.73
C LYS A 2 8.79 -10.66 -9.49
N PHE A 3 7.85 -9.77 -9.18
CA PHE A 3 8.19 -8.38 -8.85
C PHE A 3 8.39 -8.14 -7.35
N CYS A 4 8.18 -9.12 -6.47
CA CYS A 4 8.01 -8.79 -5.04
C CYS A 4 9.07 -9.33 -4.07
N ASN A 5 10.20 -9.88 -4.53
CA ASN A 5 11.12 -10.56 -3.61
C ASN A 5 12.55 -10.02 -3.50
N ASP A 6 12.86 -8.83 -4.00
CA ASP A 6 14.16 -8.21 -3.71
C ASP A 6 14.15 -6.67 -3.80
N TYR A 7 13.54 -6.01 -2.81
CA TYR A 7 13.67 -4.55 -2.63
C TYR A 7 14.06 -4.20 -1.20
N SER A 8 15.25 -4.66 -0.80
CA SER A 8 15.93 -4.08 0.34
C SER A 8 16.37 -2.64 -0.02
N SER A 9 15.98 -1.68 0.82
CA SER A 9 16.42 -0.27 0.83
C SER A 9 15.99 0.64 -0.34
N ASN A 10 14.79 1.26 -0.25
CA ASN A 10 14.54 2.72 -0.48
C ASN A 10 13.08 3.10 -0.80
N TYR A 11 12.17 2.16 -1.08
CA TYR A 11 10.72 2.46 -1.18
C TYR A 11 10.05 2.43 0.21
N SER A 12 10.47 3.31 1.12
CA SER A 12 9.97 3.44 2.52
C SER A 12 8.44 3.53 2.66
N ASN A 13 7.78 3.97 1.59
CA ASN A 13 6.40 4.42 1.61
C ASN A 13 5.39 3.31 1.31
N ILE A 14 5.80 2.19 0.70
CA ILE A 14 4.92 1.06 0.39
C ILE A 14 5.19 -0.08 1.38
N LYS A 15 4.15 -0.59 2.03
CA LYS A 15 4.24 -1.75 2.94
C LYS A 15 3.07 -2.69 2.73
N ALA A 16 3.35 -3.98 2.62
CA ALA A 16 2.32 -5.02 2.70
C ALA A 16 1.69 -5.00 4.10
N LEU A 17 0.37 -5.09 4.16
CA LEU A 17 -0.36 -5.29 5.40
C LEU A 17 -0.28 -6.76 5.84
N LYS A 18 -0.51 -7.01 7.13
CA LYS A 18 -0.37 -8.34 7.75
C LYS A 18 -1.65 -8.71 8.49
N GLY A 19 -1.79 -9.99 8.83
CA GLY A 19 -2.97 -10.51 9.53
C GLY A 19 -4.19 -10.59 8.62
N GLU A 20 -5.35 -10.14 9.11
CA GLU A 20 -6.62 -10.15 8.37
C GLU A 20 -6.59 -9.30 7.09
N PHE A 21 -5.64 -8.36 6.99
CA PHE A 21 -5.43 -7.53 5.81
C PHE A 21 -4.29 -8.03 4.90
N SER A 22 -3.85 -9.28 5.05
CA SER A 22 -2.88 -9.88 4.14
C SER A 22 -3.41 -9.87 2.71
N GLY A 23 -2.57 -9.48 1.74
CA GLY A 23 -2.96 -9.29 0.34
C GLY A 23 -3.16 -7.82 -0.04
N TYR A 24 -3.34 -6.94 0.95
CA TYR A 24 -3.40 -5.50 0.75
C TYR A 24 -2.06 -4.82 1.01
N TYR A 25 -1.90 -3.65 0.42
CA TYR A 25 -0.72 -2.80 0.53
C TYR A 25 -1.13 -1.41 0.98
N ARG A 26 -0.24 -0.76 1.74
CA ARG A 26 -0.34 0.64 2.11
C ARG A 26 0.75 1.43 1.41
N TYR A 27 0.36 2.46 0.68
CA TYR A 27 1.26 3.47 0.13
C TYR A 27 1.09 4.81 0.86
N ARG A 28 2.20 5.43 1.28
CA ARG A 28 2.22 6.75 1.91
C ARG A 28 2.70 7.81 0.90
N VAL A 29 1.88 8.82 0.65
CA VAL A 29 2.22 9.97 -0.20
C VAL A 29 2.04 11.24 0.62
N GLY A 30 3.13 11.78 1.16
CA GLY A 30 3.07 12.87 2.13
C GLY A 30 2.19 12.49 3.32
N ASP A 31 1.09 13.22 3.47
CA ASP A 31 0.06 13.00 4.48
C ASP A 31 -1.11 12.17 3.99
N TYR A 32 -1.03 11.45 2.88
CA TYR A 32 -2.07 10.50 2.48
C TYR A 32 -1.61 9.06 2.66
N ARG A 33 -2.55 8.21 3.06
CA ARG A 33 -2.43 6.75 3.02
C ARG A 33 -3.40 6.22 1.98
N VAL A 34 -2.88 5.41 1.06
CA VAL A 34 -3.65 4.68 0.07
C VAL A 34 -3.59 3.21 0.45
N ILE A 35 -4.74 2.56 0.60
CA ILE A 35 -4.86 1.12 0.72
C ILE A 35 -5.30 0.57 -0.62
N TYR A 36 -4.55 -0.41 -1.13
CA TYR A 36 -4.81 -1.00 -2.43
C TYR A 36 -4.43 -2.48 -2.45
N GLU A 37 -4.93 -3.20 -3.44
CA GLU A 37 -4.52 -4.56 -3.78
C GLU A 37 -3.99 -4.60 -5.22
N ILE A 38 -3.24 -5.65 -5.53
CA ILE A 38 -2.73 -5.92 -6.87
C ILE A 38 -3.24 -7.29 -7.28
N ASP A 39 -3.94 -7.35 -8.41
CA ASP A 39 -4.21 -8.60 -9.11
C ASP A 39 -3.20 -8.79 -10.24
N ASP A 40 -2.21 -9.63 -9.98
CA ASP A 40 -1.14 -9.95 -10.93
C ASP A 40 -1.64 -10.67 -12.19
N ASN A 41 -2.79 -11.34 -12.14
CA ASN A 41 -3.34 -12.07 -13.28
C ASN A 41 -3.99 -11.09 -14.26
N SER A 42 -4.82 -10.18 -13.75
CA SER A 42 -5.51 -9.17 -14.56
C SER A 42 -4.69 -7.90 -14.79
N LYS A 43 -3.51 -7.77 -14.16
CA LYS A 43 -2.66 -6.56 -14.19
C LYS A 43 -3.40 -5.32 -13.69
N LEU A 44 -4.25 -5.51 -12.68
CA LEU A 44 -5.12 -4.47 -12.14
C LEU A 44 -4.68 -4.07 -10.73
N VAL A 45 -4.78 -2.78 -10.44
CA VAL A 45 -4.57 -2.22 -9.11
C VAL A 45 -5.89 -1.63 -8.63
N THR A 46 -6.45 -2.19 -7.56
CA THR A 46 -7.70 -1.71 -6.97
C THR A 46 -7.39 -0.83 -5.78
N ILE A 47 -7.85 0.43 -5.80
CA ILE A 47 -7.73 1.33 -4.65
C ILE A 47 -8.97 1.16 -3.78
N LEU A 48 -8.79 0.76 -2.52
CA LEU A 48 -9.89 0.54 -1.57
C LEU A 48 -10.17 1.78 -0.73
N LEU A 49 -9.12 2.52 -0.36
CA LEU A 49 -9.23 3.67 0.51
C LEU A 49 -8.13 4.68 0.23
N ILE A 50 -8.50 5.96 0.19
CA ILE A 50 -7.59 7.09 0.24
C ILE A 50 -7.96 7.90 1.49
N ALA A 51 -7.04 8.02 2.42
CA ALA A 51 -7.26 8.73 3.68
C ALA A 51 -6.13 9.71 3.97
N HIS A 52 -6.47 10.89 4.48
CA HIS A 52 -5.48 11.84 4.99
C HIS A 52 -4.98 11.39 6.38
N LEU A 53 -3.70 11.63 6.65
CA LEU A 53 -2.98 11.44 7.89
C LEU A 53 -3.22 12.68 8.75
N SER A 54 -4.49 13.03 8.94
CA SER A 54 -4.84 14.04 9.92
C SER A 54 -4.68 13.38 11.27
N ARG A 55 -3.64 13.77 12.01
CA ARG A 55 -3.85 13.91 13.46
C ARG A 55 -4.99 14.91 13.60
N VAL A 56 -6.12 14.43 14.11
CA VAL A 56 -6.85 15.05 15.22
C VAL A 56 -6.08 16.25 15.78
N TYR A 57 -6.26 17.44 15.19
CA TYR A 57 -5.94 18.76 15.75
C TYR A 57 -6.66 19.79 14.87
N GLU A 58 -7.93 20.01 15.17
CA GLU A 58 -8.34 21.24 15.85
C GLU A 58 -8.94 20.84 17.20
#